data_AF-A0A7W2KI33-F1
#
_entry.id   AF-A0A7W2KI33-F1
#
_cell.length_a   1.000
_cell.length_b   1.000
_cell.length_c   1.000
_cell.angle_alpha   90.00
_cell.angle_beta   90.00
_cell.angle_gamma   90.00
#
_symmetry.space_group_name_H-M   'P 1'
#
loop_
_entity.id
_entity.type
_entity.pdbx_description
1 polymer ?
#
loop_
_entity_poly.entity_id
_entity_poly.type
_entity_poly.pdbx_seq_one_letter_code
_entity_poly.pdbx_strand_id
1 'polypeptide(L)'
;MGALTKAEMAERLYEELGLNKREAKELVELFFEEIRHALEENEQVKLSGFGNFDLRDKRQRPGRNPKTGEEIPITARRVVTFRPGQKLKARVEAYAGTKP
;
A
#
# COMPACT_ATOMS: atom_id res chain seq x y z
N MET A 1 7.65 -6.46 -17.45
CA MET A 1 7.01 -6.63 -16.13
C MET A 1 5.85 -5.65 -16.07
N GLY A 2 4.60 -6.12 -16.03
CA GLY A 2 3.42 -5.24 -15.94
C GLY A 2 3.23 -4.72 -14.52
N ALA A 3 2.51 -3.60 -14.37
CA ALA A 3 2.17 -3.03 -13.07
C ALA A 3 0.67 -3.17 -12.83
N LEU A 4 0.29 -3.80 -11.71
CA LEU A 4 -1.12 -3.93 -11.34
C LEU A 4 -1.72 -2.56 -11.05
N THR A 5 -2.81 -2.20 -11.73
CA THR A 5 -3.54 -0.93 -11.50
C THR A 5 -4.91 -1.16 -10.85
N LYS A 6 -5.53 -0.10 -10.29
CA LYS A 6 -6.91 -0.17 -9.78
C LYS A 6 -7.91 -0.61 -10.85
N ALA A 7 -7.71 -0.18 -12.10
CA ALA A 7 -8.55 -0.57 -13.23
C ALA A 7 -8.45 -2.07 -13.51
N GLU A 8 -7.23 -2.62 -13.49
CA GLU A 8 -7.02 -4.06 -13.67
C GLU A 8 -7.59 -4.87 -12.49
N MET A 9 -7.54 -4.36 -11.25
CA MET A 9 -8.20 -5.00 -10.12
C MET A 9 -9.72 -5.06 -10.31
N ALA A 10 -10.34 -3.96 -10.74
CA ALA A 10 -11.78 -3.91 -11.00
C ALA A 10 -12.19 -4.84 -12.15
N GLU A 11 -11.39 -4.91 -13.22
CA GLU A 11 -11.65 -5.83 -14.33
C GLU A 11 -11.57 -7.30 -13.87
N ARG A 12 -10.57 -7.67 -13.06
CA ARG A 12 -10.48 -9.02 -12.50
C ARG A 12 -11.67 -9.37 -11.61
N LEU A 13 -12.17 -8.42 -10.82
CA LEU A 13 -13.38 -8.63 -10.01
C LEU A 13 -14.63 -8.81 -10.88
N TYR A 14 -14.73 -8.08 -12.01
CA TYR A 14 -15.78 -8.29 -13.01
C TYR A 14 -15.69 -9.70 -13.61
N GLU A 15 -14.49 -10.14 -14.04
CA GLU A 15 -14.28 -11.43 -14.68
C GLU A 15 -14.48 -12.62 -13.72
N GLU A 16 -13.94 -12.54 -12.49
CA GLU A 16 -13.94 -13.66 -11.54
C GLU A 16 -15.26 -13.79 -10.77
N LEU A 17 -15.91 -12.66 -10.46
CA LEU A 17 -17.09 -12.64 -9.59
C LEU A 17 -18.37 -12.23 -10.31
N GLY A 18 -18.29 -11.82 -11.59
CA GLY A 18 -19.45 -11.36 -12.37
C GLY A 18 -20.06 -10.05 -11.87
N LEU A 19 -19.34 -9.29 -11.02
CA LEU A 19 -19.78 -7.98 -10.54
C LEU A 19 -19.97 -7.03 -11.72
N ASN A 20 -20.88 -6.06 -11.62
CA ASN A 20 -20.94 -4.98 -12.59
C ASN A 20 -19.60 -4.21 -12.59
N LYS A 21 -19.07 -3.84 -13.78
CA LYS A 21 -17.82 -3.05 -13.90
C LYS A 21 -17.82 -1.78 -13.05
N ARG A 22 -18.97 -1.09 -12.97
CA ARG A 22 -19.12 0.10 -12.14
C ARG A 22 -18.98 -0.24 -10.66
N GLU A 23 -19.69 -1.27 -10.19
CA GLU A 23 -19.64 -1.72 -8.79
C GLU A 23 -18.25 -2.23 -8.42
N ALA A 24 -17.58 -2.98 -9.30
CA ALA A 24 -16.23 -3.46 -9.08
C ALA A 24 -15.23 -2.30 -8.91
N LYS A 25 -15.37 -1.25 -9.74
CA LYS A 25 -14.56 -0.03 -9.61
C LYS A 25 -14.85 0.71 -8.31
N GLU A 26 -16.12 0.89 -7.97
CA GLU A 26 -16.54 1.55 -6.72
C GLU A 26 -16.03 0.78 -5.49
N LEU A 27 -16.11 -0.55 -5.49
CA LEU A 27 -15.61 -1.41 -4.41
C LEU A 27 -14.10 -1.25 -4.22
N VAL A 28 -13.32 -1.30 -5.30
CA VAL A 28 -11.86 -1.12 -5.22
C VAL A 28 -11.51 0.26 -4.66
N GLU A 29 -12.22 1.31 -5.07
CA GLU A 29 -11.96 2.65 -4.56
C GLU A 29 -12.31 2.78 -3.08
N LEU A 30 -13.50 2.32 -2.69
CA LEU A 30 -13.97 2.33 -1.31
C LEU A 30 -13.05 1.54 -0.38
N PHE A 31 -12.59 0.36 -0.81
CA PHE A 31 -11.65 -0.44 -0.02
C PHE A 31 -10.39 0.34 0.38
N PHE A 32 -9.80 1.10 -0.56
CA PHE A 32 -8.63 1.90 -0.26
C PHE A 32 -8.96 3.20 0.47
N GLU A 33 -10.17 3.72 0.35
CA GLU A 33 -10.64 4.88 1.12
C GLU A 33 -10.83 4.52 2.60
N GLU A 34 -11.43 3.39 2.91
CA GLU A 34 -11.56 2.89 4.29
C GLU A 34 -10.18 2.73 4.97
N ILE A 35 -9.18 2.26 4.23
CA ILE A 35 -7.80 2.19 4.73
C ILE A 35 -7.25 3.59 5.04
N ARG A 36 -7.54 4.59 4.19
CA ARG A 36 -7.10 5.97 4.41
C ARG A 36 -7.76 6.57 5.64
N HIS A 37 -9.08 6.44 5.78
CA HIS A 37 -9.85 6.94 6.92
C HIS A 37 -9.36 6.36 8.24
N ALA A 38 -9.17 5.05 8.32
CA ALA A 38 -8.61 4.43 9.52
C ALA A 38 -7.23 5.01 9.89
N LEU A 39 -6.34 5.22 8.90
CA LEU A 39 -5.00 5.71 9.15
C LEU A 39 -4.94 7.20 9.55
N GLU A 40 -5.82 8.05 9.02
CA GLU A 40 -5.89 9.47 9.43
C GLU A 40 -6.49 9.65 10.83
N GLU A 41 -7.40 8.76 11.24
CA GLU A 41 -7.96 8.70 12.60
C GLU A 41 -7.02 8.06 13.62
N ASN A 42 -5.80 7.73 13.20
CA ASN A 42 -4.74 7.13 14.00
C ASN A 42 -4.94 5.67 14.38
N GLU A 43 -5.72 4.95 13.57
CA GLU A 43 -5.95 3.54 13.70
C GLU A 43 -4.98 2.72 12.84
N GLN A 44 -4.54 1.57 13.36
CA GLN A 44 -3.70 0.64 12.59
C GLN A 44 -4.59 -0.32 11.80
N VAL A 45 -4.31 -0.48 10.51
CA VAL A 45 -5.03 -1.42 9.67
C VAL A 45 -4.28 -2.75 9.62
N LYS A 46 -4.95 -3.85 9.98
CA LYS A 46 -4.37 -5.21 9.98
C LYS A 46 -5.12 -6.09 8.99
N LEU A 47 -4.45 -6.50 7.93
CA LEU A 47 -5.00 -7.37 6.89
C LEU A 47 -4.38 -8.76 7.03
N SER A 48 -5.07 -9.67 7.72
CA SER A 48 -4.59 -11.04 7.97
C SER A 48 -4.22 -11.73 6.65
N GLY A 49 -3.07 -12.40 6.64
CA GLY A 49 -2.53 -13.06 5.45
C GLY A 49 -1.88 -12.12 4.41
N PHE A 50 -1.96 -10.81 4.59
CA PHE A 50 -1.33 -9.82 3.71
C PHE A 50 -0.26 -9.00 4.45
N GLY A 51 -0.66 -8.22 5.45
CA GLY A 51 0.25 -7.36 6.20
C GLY A 51 -0.49 -6.27 6.98
N ASN A 52 0.29 -5.41 7.61
CA ASN A 52 -0.23 -4.35 8.48
C ASN A 52 0.22 -2.97 8.00
N PHE A 53 -0.67 -1.99 8.08
CA PHE A 53 -0.32 -0.57 7.96
C PHE A 53 -0.23 0.02 9.37
N ASP A 54 0.94 0.55 9.71
CA ASP A 54 1.19 1.16 11.01
C ASP A 54 1.58 2.61 10.89
N LEU A 55 1.20 3.38 11.90
CA LEU A 55 1.57 4.77 12.06
C LEU A 55 2.81 4.88 12.95
N ARG A 56 3.77 5.70 12.52
CA ARG A 56 4.98 5.99 13.30
C ARG A 56 5.25 7.48 13.34
N ASP A 57 5.49 8.00 14.53
CA ASP A 57 6.00 9.35 14.70
C ASP A 57 7.50 9.38 14.47
N LYS A 58 7.93 10.21 13.52
CA LYS A 58 9.33 10.43 13.19
C LYS A 58 9.76 11.77 13.77
N ARG A 59 10.88 11.76 14.48
CA ARG A 59 11.53 12.97 14.98
C ARG A 59 12.20 13.73 13.84
N GLN A 60 12.40 15.04 14.04
CA GLN A 60 13.22 15.85 13.16
C GLN A 60 14.64 15.29 13.08
N ARG A 61 15.23 15.32 11.89
CA ARG A 61 16.59 14.85 11.64
C ARG A 61 17.26 15.66 10.52
N PRO A 62 18.59 15.72 10.48
CA PRO A 62 19.29 16.36 9.38
C PRO A 62 18.94 15.69 8.05
N GLY A 63 18.73 16.51 7.03
CA GLY A 63 18.53 16.10 5.65
C GLY A 63 19.34 17.01 4.73
N ARG A 64 19.40 16.66 3.45
CA ARG A 64 20.12 17.44 2.45
C ARG A 64 19.37 17.43 1.13
N ASN A 65 19.48 18.52 0.37
CA ASN A 65 19.04 18.55 -1.01
C ASN A 65 19.95 17.60 -1.84
N PRO A 66 19.42 16.54 -2.47
CA PRO A 66 20.24 15.59 -3.23
C PRO A 66 20.99 16.21 -4.42
N LYS A 67 20.54 17.36 -4.94
CA LYS A 67 21.16 18.03 -6.09
C LYS A 67 22.25 19.02 -5.68
N THR A 68 22.06 19.75 -4.57
CA THR A 68 22.96 20.85 -4.17
C THR A 68 23.82 20.54 -2.95
N GLY A 69 23.46 19.52 -2.16
CA GLY A 69 24.12 19.19 -0.90
C GLY A 69 23.76 20.10 0.28
N GLU A 70 22.97 21.15 0.05
CA GLU A 70 22.51 22.07 1.09
C GLU A 70 21.76 21.35 2.20
N GLU A 71 22.06 21.70 3.45
CA GLU A 71 21.41 21.09 4.62
C GLU A 71 19.98 21.60 4.78
N ILE A 72 19.03 20.68 4.66
CA ILE A 72 17.59 20.97 4.82
C ILE A 72 17.04 19.97 5.85
N PRO A 73 16.59 20.43 7.02
CA PRO A 73 16.09 19.52 8.05
C PRO A 73 14.82 18.81 7.56
N ILE A 74 14.73 17.51 7.86
CA ILE A 74 13.50 16.74 7.65
C ILE A 74 12.65 16.94 8.90
N THR A 75 11.49 17.57 8.74
CA THR A 75 10.58 17.89 9.83
C THR A 75 10.03 16.63 10.52
N ALA A 76 9.70 16.78 11.80
CA ALA A 76 8.99 15.74 12.53
C ALA A 76 7.59 15.55 11.92
N ARG A 77 7.18 14.29 11.76
CA ARG A 77 5.89 13.95 11.13
C ARG A 77 5.47 12.54 11.45
N ARG A 78 4.16 12.28 11.36
CA ARG A 78 3.61 10.93 11.33
C ARG A 78 3.75 10.36 9.93
N VAL A 79 4.12 9.08 9.85
CA VAL A 79 4.23 8.35 8.58
C VAL A 79 3.49 7.03 8.67
N VAL A 80 2.91 6.59 7.55
CA VAL A 80 2.40 5.23 7.38
C VAL A 80 3.55 4.32 6.96
N THR A 81 3.62 3.12 7.54
CA THR A 81 4.55 2.06 7.15
C THR A 81 3.79 0.77 6.90
N PHE A 82 4.13 0.03 5.85
CA PHE A 82 3.58 -1.31 5.62
C PHE A 82 4.54 -2.38 6.13
N ARG A 83 4.04 -3.31 6.94
CA ARG A 83 4.76 -4.51 7.39
C ARG A 83 4.18 -5.74 6.69
N PRO A 84 4.89 -6.33 5.71
CA PRO A 84 4.43 -7.55 5.03
C PRO A 84 4.27 -8.71 6.02
N GLY A 85 3.13 -9.40 5.97
CA GLY A 85 2.89 -10.62 6.75
C GLY A 85 3.69 -11.81 6.21
N GLN A 86 3.87 -12.85 7.02
CA GLN A 86 4.64 -14.04 6.64
C GLN A 86 4.09 -14.73 5.39
N LYS A 87 2.76 -14.81 5.26
CA LYS A 87 2.11 -15.40 4.08
C LYS A 87 2.42 -14.64 2.79
N LEU A 88 2.49 -13.30 2.84
CA LEU A 88 2.88 -12.49 1.70
C LEU A 88 4.37 -12.67 1.38
N LYS A 89 5.24 -12.60 2.39
CA LYS A 89 6.69 -12.79 2.22
C LYS A 89 7.03 -14.13 1.60
N ALA A 90 6.48 -15.23 2.13
CA ALA A 90 6.71 -16.56 1.61
C ALA A 90 6.28 -16.70 0.13
N ARG A 91 5.15 -16.09 -0.27
CA ARG A 91 4.71 -16.10 -1.68
C ARG A 91 5.65 -15.32 -2.60
N VAL A 92 6.23 -14.22 -2.12
CA VAL A 92 7.18 -13.41 -2.87
C VAL A 92 8.54 -14.10 -2.97
N GLU A 93 9.03 -14.69 -1.88
CA GLU A 93 10.28 -15.45 -1.84
C GLU A 93 10.22 -16.71 -2.71
N ALA A 94 9.07 -17.37 -2.76
CA ALA A 94 8.85 -18.54 -3.61
C ALA A 94 8.72 -18.21 -5.11
N TYR A 95 8.75 -16.94 -5.50
CA TYR A 95 8.68 -16.56 -6.91
C TYR A 95 9.98 -16.95 -7.64
N ALA A 96 9.92 -18.04 -8.42
CA ALA A 96 11.04 -18.57 -9.20
C ALA A 96 11.27 -17.86 -10.56
N GLY A 97 10.72 -16.66 -10.78
CA GLY A 97 11.00 -15.87 -11.99
C GLY A 97 10.30 -16.30 -13.28
N THR A 98 9.54 -17.40 -13.29
CA THR A 98 8.85 -17.87 -14.50
C THR A 98 7.39 -18.19 -14.23
N LYS A 99 6.49 -17.40 -14.78
CA LYS A 99 5.28 -17.95 -15.38
C LYS A 99 5.45 -17.83 -16.91
N PRO A 100 5.11 -18.87 -17.70
CA PRO A 100 5.06 -18.76 -19.15
C PRO A 100 4.10 -17.65 -19.59
#